data_AF-A0A2J8QGS2-F1
#
_entry.id   AF-A0A2J8QGS2-F1
#
_cell.length_a   1.000
_cell.length_b   1.000
_cell.length_c   1.000
_cell.angle_alpha   90.00
_cell.angle_beta   90.00
_cell.angle_gamma   90.00
#
_symmetry.space_group_name_H-M   'P 1'
#
loop_
_entity.id
_entity.type
_entity.pdbx_description
1 polymer ?
#
loop_
_entity_poly.entity_id
_entity_poly.type
_entity_poly.pdbx_seq_one_letter_code
_entity_poly.pdbx_strand_id
1 'polypeptide(L)'
;MTDALLPAAPQPLEKENDGYFRKGCNPLAQTGRSKLQNQRAALNQQILKAVRMRTGAENLLKVATNSKVREQVRLELSFVNSDLQMLKEELEGLNISVGVYQNTEEAFTIPLIPLGLKETKDVDFSVVLKDFILEHYSEDGYLYEDEIADLMDLRQACRTPSRDEAGVELLMTYFIQLGFVESRFFPPTRQMGLLFTWYDSLTGVPVSQQNLLLEKASVLFNTGALYTQIGTRCDRQTQAGLESAIDAFQRAAGVLNYLKDTFTHTPSYDMSPAMLSVLVKMMLAQAQESVFEKISLPGIRNEFFMLVKVAQEAAKVGEVYQQLHAAMSQAPVKENIPYSWASLACVKAHHYAALAHYFTAILLIDHQVKPGTDLDHQEKCLSQLYDHMPEGLTPLATLKNDQQRRQL
;
A
#
# COMPACT_ATOMS: atom_id res chain seq x y z
N MET A 1 58.19 14.71 6.35
CA MET A 1 57.40 15.94 6.50
C MET A 1 56.02 15.51 6.95
N THR A 2 55.74 15.78 8.21
CA THR A 2 54.54 15.38 8.95
C THR A 2 53.46 16.43 8.71
N ASP A 3 52.48 16.14 7.86
CA ASP A 3 51.26 16.94 7.77
C ASP A 3 50.28 16.47 8.85
N ALA A 4 50.02 17.40 9.76
CA ALA A 4 49.14 17.24 10.90
C ALA A 4 47.68 17.15 10.44
N LEU A 5 47.01 16.07 10.86
CA LEU A 5 45.56 15.94 10.85
C LEU A 5 44.96 17.03 11.76
N LEU A 6 44.31 18.03 11.16
CA LEU A 6 43.40 18.91 11.88
C LEU A 6 42.12 18.14 12.20
N PRO A 7 41.65 18.09 13.46
CA PRO A 7 40.37 17.49 13.78
C PRO A 7 39.24 18.34 13.21
N ALA A 8 38.28 17.68 12.54
CA ALA A 8 37.08 18.30 12.01
C ALA A 8 36.33 19.06 13.11
N ALA A 9 35.86 20.27 12.79
CA ALA A 9 35.03 21.06 13.68
C ALA A 9 33.78 20.27 14.09
N PRO A 10 33.32 20.36 15.36
CA PRO A 10 32.10 19.69 15.78
C PRO A 10 30.93 20.24 14.96
N GLN A 11 30.17 19.34 14.33
CA GLN A 11 28.88 19.69 13.75
C GLN A 11 27.98 20.28 14.85
N PRO A 12 27.17 21.31 14.56
CA PRO A 12 26.24 21.83 15.55
C PRO A 12 25.26 20.70 15.91
N LEU A 13 25.24 20.32 17.18
CA LEU A 13 24.16 19.53 17.75
C LEU A 13 22.85 20.28 17.46
N GLU A 14 22.04 19.74 16.54
CA GLU A 14 20.65 20.16 16.41
C GLU A 14 20.03 20.05 17.79
N LYS A 15 19.49 21.16 18.32
CA LYS A 15 18.76 21.17 19.58
C LYS A 15 17.69 20.08 19.52
N GLU A 16 17.76 19.11 20.41
CA GLU A 16 16.62 18.25 20.72
C GLU A 16 15.42 19.15 21.00
N ASN A 17 14.38 18.97 20.21
CA ASN A 17 13.22 19.85 20.18
C ASN A 17 12.22 19.25 21.20
N ASP A 18 12.09 19.89 22.36
CA ASP A 18 11.27 19.50 23.53
C ASP A 18 9.75 19.42 23.25
N GLY A 19 9.31 18.51 22.39
CA GLY A 19 7.90 18.14 22.24
C GLY A 19 7.64 16.78 22.85
N TYR A 20 6.48 16.58 23.51
CA TYR A 20 6.11 15.30 24.12
C TYR A 20 6.03 14.16 23.07
N PHE A 21 5.65 14.50 21.83
CA PHE A 21 5.55 13.58 20.71
C PHE A 21 6.59 13.86 19.62
N ARG A 22 6.98 12.80 18.89
CA ARG A 22 7.84 12.94 17.71
C ARG A 22 7.19 13.84 16.66
N LYS A 23 7.99 14.73 16.08
CA LYS A 23 7.55 15.58 14.96
C LYS A 23 7.59 14.81 13.64
N GLY A 24 6.67 15.15 12.75
CA GLY A 24 6.66 14.66 11.37
C GLY A 24 7.84 15.21 10.56
N CYS A 25 8.03 14.68 9.36
CA CYS A 25 9.01 15.22 8.42
C CYS A 25 8.65 16.65 8.01
N ASN A 26 9.68 17.44 7.67
CA ASN A 26 9.52 18.78 7.13
C ASN A 26 8.70 18.73 5.81
N PRO A 27 7.50 19.32 5.76
CA PRO A 27 6.65 19.33 4.56
C PRO A 27 7.29 20.09 3.38
N LEU A 28 8.26 20.97 3.65
CA LEU A 28 8.99 21.76 2.65
C LEU A 28 10.22 21.04 2.10
N ALA A 29 10.60 19.88 2.65
CA ALA A 29 11.69 19.08 2.11
C ALA A 29 11.34 18.67 0.67
N GLN A 30 12.17 18.98 -0.32
CA GLN A 30 11.89 18.76 -1.74
C GLN A 30 12.38 17.39 -2.27
N THR A 31 12.21 16.33 -1.49
CA THR A 31 12.46 14.95 -1.95
C THR A 31 11.50 14.58 -3.10
N GLY A 32 11.85 13.59 -3.93
CA GLY A 32 10.95 13.10 -4.98
C GLY A 32 9.57 12.67 -4.41
N ARG A 33 9.57 12.05 -3.23
CA ARG A 33 8.35 11.54 -2.56
C ARG A 33 7.46 12.67 -2.05
N SER A 34 8.05 13.69 -1.43
CA SER A 34 7.30 14.85 -0.95
C SER A 34 6.80 15.71 -2.12
N LYS A 35 7.55 15.81 -3.23
CA LYS A 35 7.04 16.43 -4.46
C LYS A 35 5.81 15.70 -4.99
N LEU A 36 5.86 14.37 -5.09
CA LEU A 36 4.73 13.55 -5.52
C LEU A 36 3.51 13.74 -4.59
N GLN A 37 3.72 13.72 -3.27
CA GLN A 37 2.65 13.95 -2.29
C GLN A 37 2.05 15.36 -2.43
N ASN A 38 2.88 16.39 -2.59
CA ASN A 38 2.40 17.77 -2.76
C ASN A 38 1.60 17.96 -4.05
N GLN A 39 2.00 17.29 -5.14
CA GLN A 39 1.24 17.26 -6.39
C GLN A 39 -0.12 16.59 -6.20
N ARG A 40 -0.17 15.44 -5.52
CA ARG A 40 -1.43 14.77 -5.16
C ARG A 40 -2.33 15.67 -4.32
N ALA A 41 -1.78 16.36 -3.32
CA ALA A 41 -2.53 17.30 -2.49
C ALA A 41 -3.15 18.44 -3.29
N ALA A 42 -2.37 19.04 -4.20
CA ALA A 42 -2.87 20.09 -5.07
C ALA A 42 -4.02 19.56 -5.96
N LEU A 43 -3.86 18.36 -6.52
CA LEU A 43 -4.83 17.74 -7.40
C LEU A 43 -6.12 17.35 -6.66
N ASN A 44 -5.99 16.82 -5.44
CA ASN A 44 -7.11 16.50 -4.56
C ASN A 44 -7.98 17.74 -4.24
N GLN A 45 -7.37 18.92 -4.10
CA GLN A 45 -8.14 20.17 -3.95
C GLN A 45 -8.91 20.54 -5.23
N GLN A 46 -8.30 20.32 -6.39
CA GLN A 46 -8.97 20.57 -7.68
C GLN A 46 -10.14 19.60 -7.90
N ILE A 47 -9.93 18.30 -7.61
CA ILE A 47 -10.99 17.28 -7.64
C ILE A 47 -12.12 17.65 -6.68
N LEU A 48 -11.81 18.06 -5.45
CA LEU A 48 -12.83 18.51 -4.49
C LEU A 48 -13.66 19.67 -5.06
N LYS A 49 -13.01 20.66 -5.69
CA LYS A 49 -13.71 21.80 -6.32
C LYS A 49 -14.61 21.31 -7.46
N ALA A 50 -14.10 20.46 -8.34
CA ALA A 50 -14.86 19.89 -9.46
C ALA A 50 -16.07 19.08 -8.99
N VAL A 51 -15.90 18.20 -8.00
CA VAL A 51 -16.99 17.41 -7.39
C VAL A 51 -18.07 18.32 -6.81
N ARG A 52 -17.70 19.38 -6.08
CA ARG A 52 -18.66 20.36 -5.54
C ARG A 52 -19.42 21.09 -6.63
N MET A 53 -18.73 21.53 -7.70
CA MET A 53 -19.36 22.17 -8.85
C MET A 53 -20.35 21.21 -9.54
N ARG A 54 -19.97 19.94 -9.71
CA ARG A 54 -20.82 18.90 -10.28
C ARG A 54 -22.10 18.70 -9.46
N THR A 55 -21.96 18.51 -8.14
CA THR A 55 -23.11 18.36 -7.24
C THR A 55 -24.01 19.60 -7.25
N GLY A 56 -23.43 20.79 -7.28
CA GLY A 56 -24.19 22.04 -7.42
C GLY A 56 -24.99 22.11 -8.71
N ALA A 57 -24.37 21.76 -9.84
CA ALA A 57 -25.02 21.71 -11.16
C ALA A 57 -26.12 20.64 -11.21
N GLU A 58 -25.89 19.44 -10.67
CA GLU A 58 -26.90 18.37 -10.58
C GLU A 58 -28.12 18.81 -9.76
N ASN A 59 -27.89 19.45 -8.61
CA ASN A 59 -28.96 19.95 -7.76
C ASN A 59 -29.75 21.08 -8.45
N LEU A 60 -29.05 22.00 -9.12
CA LEU A 60 -29.70 23.05 -9.90
C LEU A 60 -30.53 22.47 -11.05
N LEU A 61 -30.03 21.44 -11.75
CA LEU A 61 -30.76 20.76 -12.82
C LEU A 61 -32.04 20.07 -12.33
N LYS A 62 -32.00 19.50 -11.12
CA LYS A 62 -33.17 18.89 -10.47
C LYS A 62 -34.27 19.92 -10.17
N VAL A 63 -33.89 21.12 -9.74
CA VAL A 63 -34.83 22.17 -9.30
C VAL A 63 -35.25 23.11 -10.44
N ALA A 64 -34.43 23.29 -11.47
CA ALA A 64 -34.70 24.23 -12.55
C ALA A 64 -35.91 23.80 -13.41
N THR A 65 -36.89 24.69 -13.53
CA THR A 65 -38.10 24.52 -14.37
C THR A 65 -37.95 25.16 -15.75
N ASN A 66 -37.09 26.17 -15.89
CA ASN A 66 -36.87 26.87 -17.15
C ASN A 66 -35.98 26.05 -18.10
N SER A 67 -36.49 25.77 -19.30
CA SER A 67 -35.80 24.95 -20.32
C SER A 67 -34.43 25.51 -20.73
N LYS A 68 -34.28 26.83 -20.88
CA LYS A 68 -32.98 27.44 -21.24
C LYS A 68 -31.94 27.28 -20.13
N VAL A 69 -32.37 27.46 -18.88
CA VAL A 69 -31.50 27.27 -17.70
C VAL A 69 -31.07 25.80 -17.59
N ARG A 70 -32.00 24.86 -17.78
CA ARG A 70 -31.67 23.43 -17.78
C ARG A 70 -30.64 23.07 -18.84
N GLU A 71 -30.75 23.64 -20.04
CA GLU A 71 -29.81 23.37 -21.12
C GLU A 71 -28.42 23.93 -20.84
N GLN A 72 -28.33 25.16 -20.32
CA GLN A 72 -27.06 25.73 -19.87
C GLN A 72 -26.44 24.85 -18.77
N VAL A 73 -27.21 24.43 -17.78
CA VAL A 73 -26.71 23.60 -16.68
C VAL A 73 -26.24 22.22 -17.17
N ARG A 74 -26.88 21.63 -18.18
CA ARG A 74 -26.38 20.39 -18.80
C ARG A 74 -25.05 20.58 -19.50
N LEU A 75 -24.88 21.68 -20.22
CA LEU A 75 -23.62 22.01 -20.88
C LEU A 75 -22.50 22.19 -19.84
N GLU A 76 -22.75 22.97 -18.79
CA GLU A 76 -21.80 23.14 -17.67
C GLU A 76 -21.49 21.80 -16.99
N LEU A 77 -22.49 20.95 -16.76
CA LEU A 77 -22.30 19.63 -16.17
C LEU A 77 -21.40 18.75 -17.06
N SER A 78 -21.56 18.83 -18.38
CA SER A 78 -20.69 18.14 -19.34
C SER A 78 -19.24 18.62 -19.23
N PHE A 79 -19.00 19.94 -19.14
CA PHE A 79 -17.66 20.49 -18.93
C PHE A 79 -17.06 20.03 -17.61
N VAL A 80 -17.79 20.15 -16.51
CA VAL A 80 -17.30 19.71 -15.18
C VAL A 80 -17.00 18.22 -15.15
N ASN A 81 -17.79 17.38 -15.83
CA ASN A 81 -17.52 15.94 -15.93
C ASN A 81 -16.23 15.66 -16.74
N SER A 82 -16.01 16.39 -17.83
CA SER A 82 -14.78 16.30 -18.62
C SER A 82 -13.55 16.72 -17.81
N ASP A 83 -13.65 17.84 -17.09
CA ASP A 83 -12.56 18.33 -16.23
C ASP A 83 -12.27 17.33 -15.10
N LEU A 84 -13.30 16.77 -14.47
CA LEU A 84 -13.15 15.78 -13.42
C LEU A 84 -12.51 14.49 -13.93
N GLN A 85 -12.80 14.08 -15.17
CA GLN A 85 -12.15 12.95 -15.82
C GLN A 85 -10.66 13.21 -16.04
N MET A 86 -10.30 14.38 -16.58
CA MET A 86 -8.90 14.80 -16.75
C MET A 86 -8.12 14.81 -15.43
N LEU A 87 -8.70 15.38 -14.36
CA LEU A 87 -8.06 15.42 -13.04
C LEU A 87 -7.86 14.02 -12.45
N LYS A 88 -8.79 13.09 -12.69
CA LYS A 88 -8.65 11.69 -12.27
C LYS A 88 -7.53 10.97 -13.04
N GLU A 89 -7.41 11.21 -14.33
CA GLU A 89 -6.34 10.64 -15.16
C GLU A 89 -4.96 11.16 -14.73
N GLU A 90 -4.86 12.45 -14.39
CA GLU A 90 -3.63 13.02 -13.82
C GLU A 90 -3.27 12.38 -12.47
N LEU A 91 -4.28 12.14 -11.62
CA LEU A 91 -4.08 11.48 -10.32
C LEU A 91 -3.64 10.03 -10.50
N GLU A 92 -4.24 9.33 -11.46
CA GLU A 92 -3.82 7.99 -11.84
C GLU A 92 -2.36 8.01 -12.30
N GLY A 93 -1.94 8.96 -13.14
CA GLY A 93 -0.53 9.12 -13.54
C GLY A 93 0.43 9.24 -12.35
N LEU A 94 0.05 9.98 -11.31
CA LEU A 94 0.80 10.08 -10.06
C LEU A 94 0.77 8.77 -9.23
N ASN A 95 -0.32 8.00 -9.30
CA ASN A 95 -0.45 6.68 -8.67
C ASN A 95 0.41 5.60 -9.36
N ILE A 96 0.69 5.77 -10.65
CA ILE A 96 1.53 4.86 -11.43
C ILE A 96 3.04 5.09 -11.19
N SER A 97 3.42 6.24 -10.60
CA SER A 97 4.82 6.65 -10.40
C SER A 97 5.52 5.86 -9.29
N VAL A 98 5.75 4.56 -9.51
CA VAL A 98 6.37 3.63 -8.56
C VAL A 98 7.87 3.86 -8.35
N GLY A 99 8.56 4.44 -9.34
CA GLY A 99 10.02 4.60 -9.35
C GLY A 99 10.58 5.40 -8.17
N VAL A 100 9.82 6.38 -7.67
CA VAL A 100 10.22 7.26 -6.55
C VAL A 100 10.33 6.50 -5.21
N TYR A 101 9.74 5.31 -5.14
CA TYR A 101 9.74 4.46 -3.96
C TYR A 101 10.74 3.31 -4.03
N GLN A 102 11.17 2.94 -5.24
CA GLN A 102 12.10 1.82 -5.43
C GLN A 102 13.49 2.18 -4.90
N ASN A 103 14.28 1.14 -4.60
CA ASN A 103 15.72 1.29 -4.41
C ASN A 103 16.38 1.66 -5.75
N THR A 104 17.31 2.62 -5.73
CA THR A 104 17.98 3.21 -6.91
C THR A 104 19.24 2.47 -7.36
N GLU A 105 19.62 1.36 -6.70
CA GLU A 105 20.82 0.60 -7.09
C GLU A 105 20.61 -0.23 -8.37
N GLU A 106 21.63 -0.23 -9.24
CA GLU A 106 21.60 -0.45 -10.71
C GLU A 106 21.18 -1.85 -11.22
N ALA A 107 20.66 -2.75 -10.38
CA ALA A 107 20.18 -4.05 -10.86
C ALA A 107 18.75 -3.96 -11.39
N PHE A 108 18.52 -4.50 -12.58
CA PHE A 108 17.18 -4.65 -13.15
C PHE A 108 16.32 -5.54 -12.23
N THR A 109 15.49 -4.89 -11.43
CA THR A 109 14.56 -5.53 -10.51
C THR A 109 13.14 -5.18 -10.92
N ILE A 110 12.27 -6.19 -11.00
CA ILE A 110 10.86 -5.97 -11.38
C ILE A 110 10.22 -5.08 -10.30
N PRO A 111 9.60 -3.94 -10.64
CA PRO A 111 9.15 -2.99 -9.64
C PRO A 111 8.05 -3.58 -8.75
N LEU A 112 8.03 -3.14 -7.50
CA LEU A 112 6.98 -3.43 -6.54
C LEU A 112 6.05 -2.22 -6.41
N ILE A 113 4.77 -2.45 -6.13
CA ILE A 113 3.71 -1.44 -6.04
C ILE A 113 3.58 -0.95 -4.59
N PRO A 114 3.88 0.34 -4.32
CA PRO A 114 3.55 0.99 -3.06
C PRO A 114 2.15 1.61 -3.10
N LEU A 115 1.54 1.76 -1.93
CA LEU A 115 0.33 2.56 -1.75
C LEU A 115 0.69 4.01 -1.42
N GLY A 116 -0.11 4.93 -1.95
CA GLY A 116 -0.10 6.32 -1.53
C GLY A 116 -0.68 6.48 -0.13
N LEU A 117 -0.19 7.47 0.62
CA LEU A 117 -0.91 7.86 1.84
C LEU A 117 -2.15 8.65 1.48
N LYS A 118 -3.22 8.40 2.24
CA LYS A 118 -4.36 9.29 2.32
C LYS A 118 -3.94 10.61 2.93
N GLU A 119 -4.58 11.66 2.44
CA GLU A 119 -4.39 13.02 2.93
C GLU A 119 -5.56 13.43 3.79
N THR A 120 -5.32 14.38 4.69
CA THR A 120 -6.34 14.90 5.59
C THR A 120 -6.25 16.42 5.73
N LYS A 121 -7.39 17.03 6.05
CA LYS A 121 -7.45 18.45 6.41
C LYS A 121 -7.03 18.67 7.85
N ASP A 122 -6.64 19.90 8.13
CA ASP A 122 -6.42 20.35 9.49
C ASP A 122 -7.72 20.31 10.30
N VAL A 123 -7.59 20.00 11.59
CA VAL A 123 -8.71 19.88 12.54
C VAL A 123 -8.24 20.44 13.87
N ASP A 124 -8.93 21.48 14.33
CA ASP A 124 -8.68 22.11 15.62
C ASP A 124 -9.53 21.44 16.70
N PHE A 125 -8.87 20.87 17.71
CA PHE A 125 -9.52 20.25 18.86
C PHE A 125 -9.68 21.22 20.04
N SER A 126 -8.97 22.34 20.04
CA SER A 126 -8.80 23.25 21.18
C SER A 126 -10.14 23.69 21.76
N VAL A 127 -10.93 24.43 20.98
CA VAL A 127 -12.22 24.97 21.44
C VAL A 127 -13.18 23.85 21.84
N VAL A 128 -13.33 22.82 20.99
CA VAL A 128 -14.31 21.74 21.20
C VAL A 128 -14.02 20.93 22.46
N LEU A 129 -12.74 20.59 22.70
CA LEU A 129 -12.37 19.82 23.89
C LEU A 129 -12.47 20.66 25.16
N LYS A 130 -12.03 21.93 25.12
CA LYS A 130 -12.15 22.85 26.27
C LYS A 130 -13.62 23.06 26.67
N ASP A 131 -14.50 23.29 25.68
CA ASP A 131 -15.93 23.45 25.91
C ASP A 131 -16.55 22.16 26.48
N PHE A 132 -16.16 20.99 25.96
CA PHE A 132 -16.64 19.72 26.50
C PHE A 132 -16.17 19.48 27.95
N ILE A 133 -14.92 19.83 28.27
CA ILE A 133 -14.38 19.69 29.62
C ILE A 133 -15.19 20.53 30.62
N LEU A 134 -15.47 21.78 30.25
CA LEU A 134 -16.30 22.66 31.06
C LEU A 134 -17.72 22.13 31.23
N GLU A 135 -18.37 21.72 30.14
CA GLU A 135 -19.77 21.31 30.19
C GLU A 135 -20.00 19.93 30.83
N HIS A 136 -19.11 18.96 30.58
CA HIS A 136 -19.29 17.57 31.01
C HIS A 136 -18.61 17.28 32.34
N TYR A 137 -17.38 17.76 32.52
CA TYR A 137 -16.59 17.52 33.73
C TYR A 137 -16.68 18.66 34.75
N SER A 138 -17.26 19.82 34.38
CA SER A 138 -17.33 21.00 35.25
C SER A 138 -15.95 21.51 35.68
N GLU A 139 -14.95 21.33 34.81
CA GLU A 139 -13.57 21.77 35.03
C GLU A 139 -13.20 22.90 34.06
N ASP A 140 -12.20 23.71 34.42
CA ASP A 140 -11.69 24.75 33.52
C ASP A 140 -10.85 24.11 32.40
N GLY A 141 -11.37 24.13 31.17
CA GLY A 141 -10.71 23.57 29.99
C GLY A 141 -9.34 24.20 29.69
N TYR A 142 -9.08 25.43 30.13
CA TYR A 142 -7.77 26.08 29.94
C TYR A 142 -6.65 25.41 30.74
N LEU A 143 -6.97 24.64 31.78
CA LEU A 143 -5.99 23.86 32.54
C LEU A 143 -5.38 22.71 31.73
N TYR A 144 -6.00 22.34 30.61
CA TYR A 144 -5.60 21.24 29.74
C TYR A 144 -5.07 21.72 28.37
N GLU A 145 -4.71 23.00 28.26
CA GLU A 145 -4.28 23.59 27.00
C GLU A 145 -3.03 22.92 26.42
N ASP A 146 -2.06 22.57 27.28
CA ASP A 146 -0.81 21.93 26.88
C ASP A 146 -1.06 20.52 26.33
N GLU A 147 -1.89 19.70 27.00
CA GLU A 147 -2.21 18.35 26.53
C GLU A 147 -3.03 18.36 25.23
N ILE A 148 -3.92 19.34 25.06
CA ILE A 148 -4.67 19.51 23.81
C ILE A 148 -3.73 19.95 22.68
N ALA A 149 -2.78 20.83 22.96
CA ALA A 149 -1.76 21.24 22.02
C ALA A 149 -0.87 20.04 21.61
N ASP A 150 -0.45 19.21 22.56
CA ASP A 150 0.31 17.98 22.30
C ASP A 150 -0.45 17.01 21.38
N LEU A 151 -1.76 16.81 21.61
CA LEU A 151 -2.61 15.98 20.74
C LEU A 151 -2.71 16.56 19.32
N MET A 152 -2.84 17.88 19.20
CA MET A 152 -2.90 18.58 17.92
C MET A 152 -1.58 18.48 17.15
N ASP A 153 -0.46 18.65 17.84
CA ASP A 153 0.88 18.50 17.29
C ASP A 153 1.14 17.06 16.81
N LEU A 154 0.73 16.06 17.59
CA LEU A 154 0.81 14.66 17.20
C LEU A 154 0.00 14.40 15.92
N ARG A 155 -1.23 14.89 15.83
CA ARG A 155 -2.03 14.76 14.61
C ARG A 155 -1.36 15.45 13.42
N GLN A 156 -0.83 16.65 13.63
CA GLN A 156 -0.17 17.41 12.58
C GLN A 156 1.07 16.67 12.07
N ALA A 157 1.84 16.05 12.97
CA ALA A 157 2.97 15.19 12.62
C ALA A 157 2.55 13.98 11.77
N CYS A 158 1.39 13.35 12.06
CA CYS A 158 0.85 12.24 11.27
C CYS A 158 0.47 12.59 9.82
N ARG A 159 0.39 13.88 9.46
CA ARG A 159 0.15 14.32 8.07
C ARG A 159 1.41 14.18 7.20
N THR A 160 2.59 14.17 7.83
CA THR A 160 3.88 14.02 7.15
C THR A 160 4.78 13.00 7.84
N PRO A 161 4.36 11.73 7.98
CA PRO A 161 5.16 10.73 8.66
C PRO A 161 6.44 10.44 7.86
N SER A 162 7.52 10.12 8.56
CA SER A 162 8.75 9.62 7.93
C SER A 162 8.50 8.28 7.26
N ARG A 163 9.27 7.98 6.20
CA ARG A 163 9.08 6.79 5.36
C ARG A 163 9.87 5.61 5.89
N ASP A 164 9.73 5.32 7.18
CA ASP A 164 10.47 4.33 7.95
C ASP A 164 9.68 3.92 9.21
N GLU A 165 10.28 3.06 10.03
CA GLU A 165 9.67 2.56 11.27
C GLU A 165 9.30 3.69 12.25
N ALA A 166 10.04 4.81 12.26
CA ALA A 166 9.69 5.94 13.12
C ALA A 166 8.36 6.58 12.71
N GLY A 167 8.03 6.58 11.43
CA GLY A 167 6.75 7.05 10.92
C GLY A 167 5.60 6.08 11.23
N VAL A 168 5.89 4.77 11.22
CA VAL A 168 4.92 3.74 11.66
C VAL A 168 4.59 3.92 13.13
N GLU A 169 5.62 4.08 13.97
CA GLU A 169 5.47 4.35 15.40
C GLU A 169 4.64 5.61 15.65
N LEU A 170 4.91 6.70 14.92
CA LEU A 170 4.15 7.95 15.00
C LEU A 170 2.66 7.74 14.71
N LEU A 171 2.32 7.05 13.61
CA LEU A 171 0.92 6.77 13.23
C LEU A 171 0.22 5.88 14.27
N MET A 172 0.91 4.86 14.78
CA MET A 172 0.36 3.96 15.80
C MET A 172 0.16 4.66 17.14
N THR A 173 1.09 5.52 17.55
CA THR A 173 0.93 6.36 18.75
C THR A 173 -0.33 7.21 18.64
N TYR A 174 -0.54 7.89 17.50
CA TYR A 174 -1.76 8.67 17.29
C TYR A 174 -3.02 7.80 17.31
N PHE A 175 -3.00 6.64 16.65
CA PHE A 175 -4.12 5.70 16.67
C PHE A 175 -4.51 5.28 18.10
N ILE A 176 -3.52 5.02 18.96
CA ILE A 176 -3.75 4.68 20.38
C ILE A 176 -4.33 5.89 21.13
N GLN A 177 -3.79 7.10 20.93
CA GLN A 177 -4.31 8.31 21.55
C GLN A 177 -5.77 8.58 21.15
N LEU A 178 -6.14 8.34 19.89
CA LEU A 178 -7.54 8.40 19.45
C LEU A 178 -8.44 7.41 20.20
N GLY A 179 -7.90 6.27 20.67
CA GLY A 179 -8.59 5.34 21.57
C GLY A 179 -8.97 6.00 22.89
N PHE A 180 -8.01 6.67 23.54
CA PHE A 180 -8.25 7.38 24.79
C PHE A 180 -9.18 8.58 24.61
N VAL A 181 -9.00 9.35 23.54
CA VAL A 181 -9.86 10.49 23.21
C VAL A 181 -11.30 10.06 22.96
N GLU A 182 -11.52 8.99 22.18
CA GLU A 182 -12.86 8.46 21.91
C GLU A 182 -13.59 8.10 23.22
N SER A 183 -12.91 7.38 24.12
CA SER A 183 -13.50 6.91 25.37
C SER A 183 -13.94 8.02 26.34
N ARG A 184 -13.32 9.21 26.25
CA ARG A 184 -13.57 10.34 27.16
C ARG A 184 -14.48 11.40 26.55
N PHE A 185 -14.29 11.71 25.27
CA PHE A 185 -14.88 12.89 24.64
C PHE A 185 -15.97 12.56 23.62
N PHE A 186 -16.15 11.30 23.21
CA PHE A 186 -17.14 10.94 22.17
C PHE A 186 -18.24 10.00 22.72
N PRO A 187 -19.14 10.50 23.58
CA PRO A 187 -20.26 9.70 24.05
C PRO A 187 -21.27 9.46 22.90
N PRO A 188 -21.94 8.29 22.84
CA PRO A 188 -22.87 7.96 21.74
C PRO A 188 -24.05 8.92 21.57
N THR A 189 -24.35 9.71 22.60
CA THR A 189 -25.51 10.61 22.67
C THR A 189 -25.22 12.04 22.21
N ARG A 190 -23.95 12.39 21.94
CA ARG A 190 -23.54 13.76 21.60
C ARG A 190 -22.64 13.78 20.36
N GLN A 191 -22.92 14.72 19.47
CA GLN A 191 -22.00 15.06 18.38
C GLN A 191 -21.07 16.18 18.84
N MET A 192 -19.75 15.97 18.71
CA MET A 192 -18.74 16.92 19.16
C MET A 192 -18.55 18.11 18.20
N GLY A 193 -19.13 18.06 17.00
CA GLY A 193 -18.95 19.12 16.00
C GLY A 193 -17.58 19.12 15.29
N LEU A 194 -16.67 18.21 15.65
CA LEU A 194 -15.43 17.95 14.91
C LEU A 194 -15.76 17.32 13.55
N LEU A 195 -15.07 17.73 12.49
CA LEU A 195 -15.28 17.21 11.14
C LEU A 195 -13.96 16.71 10.54
N PHE A 196 -13.75 15.40 10.60
CA PHE A 196 -12.60 14.74 10.01
C PHE A 196 -12.81 14.61 8.50
N THR A 197 -11.90 15.16 7.70
CA THR A 197 -11.98 15.09 6.23
C THR A 197 -10.74 14.44 5.66
N TRP A 198 -10.93 13.29 5.02
CA TRP A 198 -9.86 12.50 4.39
C TRP A 198 -10.11 12.36 2.90
N TYR A 199 -9.03 12.27 2.13
CA TYR A 199 -9.06 12.05 0.69
C TYR A 199 -8.81 10.59 0.38
N ASP A 200 -9.62 10.02 -0.50
CA ASP A 200 -9.43 8.69 -1.06
C ASP A 200 -8.08 8.63 -1.81
N SER A 201 -7.24 7.67 -1.44
CA SER A 201 -5.86 7.55 -1.95
C SER A 201 -5.76 7.18 -3.42
N LEU A 202 -6.84 6.63 -4.00
CA LEU A 202 -6.89 6.20 -5.40
C LEU A 202 -7.61 7.23 -6.28
N THR A 203 -8.76 7.72 -5.82
CA THR A 203 -9.68 8.56 -6.60
C THR A 203 -9.61 10.04 -6.25
N GLY A 204 -8.97 10.42 -5.14
CA GLY A 204 -8.88 11.79 -4.66
C GLY A 204 -10.21 12.36 -4.13
N VAL A 205 -11.27 11.56 -4.10
CA VAL A 205 -12.58 11.98 -3.62
C VAL A 205 -12.53 12.17 -2.10
N PRO A 206 -12.95 13.33 -1.58
CA PRO A 206 -12.95 13.59 -0.15
C PRO A 206 -14.18 12.98 0.54
N VAL A 207 -13.95 12.45 1.72
CA VAL A 207 -14.95 11.93 2.64
C VAL A 207 -14.82 12.66 3.96
N SER A 208 -15.95 13.13 4.50
CA SER A 208 -15.99 13.78 5.80
C SER A 208 -16.93 13.06 6.76
N GLN A 209 -16.50 12.84 8.00
CA GLN A 209 -17.33 12.30 9.08
C GLN A 209 -17.08 13.08 10.38
N GLN A 210 -18.11 13.14 11.22
CA GLN A 210 -18.00 13.78 12.55
C GLN A 210 -17.57 12.83 13.66
N ASN A 211 -17.60 11.51 13.40
CA ASN A 211 -17.12 10.51 14.34
C ASN A 211 -15.64 10.20 14.10
N LEU A 212 -14.99 9.61 15.11
CA LEU A 212 -13.58 9.22 15.03
C LEU A 212 -13.31 7.99 14.16
N LEU A 213 -14.35 7.28 13.70
CA LEU A 213 -14.18 6.05 12.93
C LEU A 213 -13.42 6.31 11.63
N LEU A 214 -13.72 7.41 10.91
CA LEU A 214 -12.98 7.77 9.70
C LEU A 214 -11.51 8.10 9.99
N GLU A 215 -11.25 8.85 11.06
CA GLU A 215 -9.89 9.24 11.45
C GLU A 215 -9.07 7.99 11.78
N LYS A 216 -9.58 7.12 12.65
CA LYS A 216 -8.94 5.85 13.03
C LYS A 216 -8.70 4.93 11.84
N ALA A 217 -9.71 4.73 11.01
CA ALA A 217 -9.61 3.91 9.81
C ALA A 217 -8.55 4.44 8.83
N SER A 218 -8.52 5.76 8.62
CA SER A 218 -7.57 6.38 7.69
C SER A 218 -6.14 6.37 8.21
N VAL A 219 -5.94 6.49 9.53
CA VAL A 219 -4.62 6.32 10.16
C VAL A 219 -4.12 4.89 9.95
N LEU A 220 -4.95 3.87 10.18
CA LEU A 220 -4.58 2.46 9.91
C LEU A 220 -4.27 2.21 8.43
N PHE A 221 -5.07 2.78 7.52
CA PHE A 221 -4.78 2.70 6.09
C PHE A 221 -3.38 3.29 5.80
N ASN A 222 -3.08 4.47 6.35
CA ASN A 222 -1.77 5.10 6.18
C ASN A 222 -0.64 4.28 6.79
N THR A 223 -0.86 3.59 7.92
CA THR A 223 0.11 2.65 8.50
C THR A 223 0.39 1.50 7.53
N GLY A 224 -0.65 0.88 6.98
CA GLY A 224 -0.52 -0.17 5.96
C GLY A 224 0.23 0.33 4.72
N ALA A 225 -0.14 1.51 4.22
CA ALA A 225 0.51 2.14 3.08
C ALA A 225 1.99 2.47 3.36
N LEU A 226 2.34 2.89 4.58
CA LEU A 226 3.71 3.18 4.96
C LEU A 226 4.59 1.92 4.93
N TYR A 227 4.10 0.79 5.42
CA TYR A 227 4.78 -0.50 5.31
C TYR A 227 5.05 -0.88 3.84
N THR A 228 4.12 -0.62 2.91
CA THR A 228 4.37 -0.87 1.48
C THR A 228 5.51 -0.02 0.93
N GLN A 229 5.66 1.22 1.40
CA GLN A 229 6.73 2.12 0.99
C GLN A 229 8.08 1.74 1.61
N ILE A 230 8.07 1.16 2.82
CA ILE A 230 9.26 0.58 3.44
C ILE A 230 9.71 -0.65 2.65
N GLY A 231 8.79 -1.58 2.35
CA GLY A 231 9.09 -2.81 1.61
C GLY A 231 9.63 -2.55 0.20
N THR A 232 9.03 -1.60 -0.54
CA THR A 232 9.49 -1.21 -1.88
C THR A 232 10.88 -0.55 -1.91
N ARG A 233 11.33 0.04 -0.80
CA ARG A 233 12.66 0.67 -0.67
C ARG A 233 13.77 -0.32 -0.31
N CYS A 234 13.43 -1.50 0.21
CA CYS A 234 14.42 -2.46 0.68
C CYS A 234 15.38 -2.87 -0.45
N ASP A 235 16.65 -3.11 -0.10
CA ASP A 235 17.63 -3.66 -1.04
C ASP A 235 17.41 -5.17 -1.22
N ARG A 236 16.78 -5.52 -2.34
CA ARG A 236 16.45 -6.91 -2.68
C ARG A 236 17.63 -7.72 -3.22
N GLN A 237 18.83 -7.14 -3.27
CA GLN A 237 20.08 -7.87 -3.56
C GLN A 237 20.74 -8.43 -2.30
N THR A 238 20.19 -8.15 -1.11
CA THR A 238 20.69 -8.67 0.16
C THR A 238 19.66 -9.53 0.86
N GLN A 239 20.11 -10.53 1.61
CA GLN A 239 19.21 -11.38 2.38
C GLN A 239 18.42 -10.57 3.42
N ALA A 240 19.08 -9.63 4.10
CA ALA A 240 18.45 -8.77 5.10
C ALA A 240 17.38 -7.84 4.48
N GLY A 241 17.64 -7.28 3.31
CA GLY A 241 16.66 -6.44 2.62
C GLY A 241 15.46 -7.23 2.10
N LEU A 242 15.65 -8.46 1.61
CA LEU A 242 14.54 -9.36 1.24
C LEU A 242 13.71 -9.77 2.46
N GLU A 243 14.35 -10.10 3.58
CA GLU A 243 13.64 -10.40 4.84
C GLU A 243 12.83 -9.21 5.33
N SER A 244 13.39 -8.00 5.25
CA SER A 244 12.70 -6.76 5.61
C SER A 244 11.53 -6.46 4.65
N ALA A 245 11.68 -6.71 3.35
CA ALA A 245 10.61 -6.54 2.38
C ALA A 245 9.44 -7.49 2.64
N ILE A 246 9.73 -8.78 2.90
CA ILE A 246 8.73 -9.79 3.24
C ILE A 246 7.95 -9.37 4.51
N ASP A 247 8.67 -9.02 5.58
CA ASP A 247 8.05 -8.59 6.84
C ASP A 247 7.18 -7.34 6.65
N ALA A 248 7.67 -6.33 5.92
CA ALA A 248 6.92 -5.11 5.64
C ALA A 248 5.63 -5.39 4.85
N PHE A 249 5.66 -6.19 3.78
CA PHE A 249 4.44 -6.51 3.04
C PHE A 249 3.46 -7.38 3.83
N GLN A 250 3.96 -8.30 4.66
CA GLN A 250 3.11 -9.08 5.56
C GLN A 250 2.45 -8.20 6.63
N ARG A 251 3.17 -7.24 7.21
CA ARG A 251 2.60 -6.24 8.13
C ARG A 251 1.56 -5.36 7.45
N ALA A 252 1.84 -4.89 6.23
CA ALA A 252 0.88 -4.14 5.43
C ALA A 252 -0.41 -4.94 5.20
N ALA A 253 -0.28 -6.21 4.79
CA ALA A 253 -1.42 -7.11 4.61
C ALA A 253 -2.21 -7.30 5.91
N GLY A 254 -1.53 -7.49 7.05
CA GLY A 254 -2.15 -7.65 8.36
C GLY A 254 -2.94 -6.41 8.80
N VAL A 255 -2.34 -5.22 8.69
CA VAL A 255 -3.00 -3.96 9.06
C VAL A 255 -4.21 -3.68 8.16
N LEU A 256 -4.09 -3.88 6.85
CA LEU A 256 -5.21 -3.67 5.91
C LEU A 256 -6.33 -4.71 6.10
N ASN A 257 -5.99 -5.95 6.46
CA ASN A 257 -7.00 -6.95 6.79
C ASN A 257 -7.71 -6.62 8.12
N TYR A 258 -6.98 -6.16 9.13
CA TYR A 258 -7.57 -5.68 10.38
C TYR A 258 -8.50 -4.49 10.14
N LEU A 259 -8.10 -3.53 9.29
CA LEU A 259 -8.93 -2.41 8.87
C LEU A 259 -10.24 -2.90 8.23
N LYS A 260 -10.15 -3.86 7.31
CA LYS A 260 -11.30 -4.45 6.60
C LYS A 260 -12.30 -5.11 7.57
N ASP A 261 -11.79 -5.87 8.53
CA ASP A 261 -12.62 -6.66 9.45
C ASP A 261 -13.23 -5.79 10.57
N THR A 262 -12.56 -4.68 10.93
CA THR A 262 -12.97 -3.81 12.05
C THR A 262 -13.83 -2.62 11.61
N PHE A 263 -13.54 -2.01 10.45
CA PHE A 263 -14.17 -0.77 9.99
C PHE A 263 -15.02 -0.97 8.73
N THR A 264 -16.09 -1.76 8.85
CA THR A 264 -16.90 -2.27 7.73
C THR A 264 -17.76 -1.24 7.00
N HIS A 265 -17.98 -0.05 7.58
CA HIS A 265 -18.88 0.99 7.05
C HIS A 265 -18.18 2.31 6.74
N THR A 266 -16.90 2.26 6.34
CA THR A 266 -16.17 3.46 5.94
C THR A 266 -16.70 3.99 4.59
N PRO A 267 -16.96 5.31 4.43
CA PRO A 267 -17.54 5.84 3.19
C PRO A 267 -16.51 6.04 2.06
N SER A 268 -15.23 5.74 2.32
CA SER A 268 -14.12 5.92 1.37
C SER A 268 -13.92 4.65 0.57
N TYR A 269 -13.77 4.79 -0.75
CA TYR A 269 -13.76 3.65 -1.66
C TYR A 269 -12.49 2.80 -1.52
N ASP A 270 -11.34 3.45 -1.31
CA ASP A 270 -10.04 2.82 -1.00
C ASP A 270 -10.07 1.94 0.26
N MET A 271 -11.04 2.17 1.16
CA MET A 271 -11.28 1.37 2.36
C MET A 271 -12.50 0.45 2.25
N SER A 272 -13.09 0.32 1.06
CA SER A 272 -14.18 -0.63 0.83
C SER A 272 -13.68 -2.08 0.99
N PRO A 273 -14.53 -3.03 1.46
CA PRO A 273 -14.11 -4.41 1.66
C PRO A 273 -13.56 -5.10 0.39
N ALA A 274 -14.14 -4.76 -0.77
CA ALA A 274 -13.68 -5.26 -2.06
C ALA A 274 -12.28 -4.74 -2.41
N MET A 275 -12.05 -3.43 -2.27
CA MET A 275 -10.73 -2.84 -2.53
C MET A 275 -9.69 -3.34 -1.54
N LEU A 276 -9.97 -3.32 -0.23
CA LEU A 276 -9.05 -3.82 0.79
C LEU A 276 -8.68 -5.29 0.57
N SER A 277 -9.61 -6.13 0.11
CA SER A 277 -9.31 -7.53 -0.22
C SER A 277 -8.31 -7.66 -1.38
N VAL A 278 -8.39 -6.78 -2.38
CA VAL A 278 -7.43 -6.72 -3.49
C VAL A 278 -6.09 -6.17 -3.02
N LEU A 279 -6.07 -5.12 -2.21
CA LEU A 279 -4.84 -4.56 -1.65
C LEU A 279 -4.10 -5.58 -0.76
N VAL A 280 -4.82 -6.32 0.08
CA VAL A 280 -4.25 -7.41 0.90
C VAL A 280 -3.66 -8.51 0.00
N LYS A 281 -4.39 -8.96 -1.03
CA LYS A 281 -3.88 -9.93 -2.00
C LYS A 281 -2.62 -9.42 -2.71
N MET A 282 -2.57 -8.13 -3.05
CA MET A 282 -1.41 -7.50 -3.68
C MET A 282 -0.19 -7.54 -2.76
N MET A 283 -0.36 -7.20 -1.47
CA MET A 283 0.72 -7.26 -0.49
C MET A 283 1.26 -8.68 -0.34
N LEU A 284 0.39 -9.68 -0.24
CA LEU A 284 0.79 -11.09 -0.13
C LEU A 284 1.49 -11.60 -1.39
N ALA A 285 1.07 -11.18 -2.58
CA ALA A 285 1.75 -11.52 -3.83
C ALA A 285 3.18 -10.94 -3.88
N GLN A 286 3.37 -9.69 -3.46
CA GLN A 286 4.70 -9.05 -3.39
C GLN A 286 5.60 -9.67 -2.31
N ALA A 287 5.01 -10.12 -1.20
CA ALA A 287 5.74 -10.90 -0.20
C ALA A 287 6.22 -12.24 -0.77
N GLN A 288 5.35 -12.96 -1.51
CA GLN A 288 5.71 -14.22 -2.16
C GLN A 288 6.80 -14.01 -3.23
N GLU A 289 6.70 -12.95 -4.03
CA GLU A 289 7.76 -12.55 -4.98
C GLU A 289 9.11 -12.37 -4.29
N SER A 290 9.11 -11.72 -3.12
CA SER A 290 10.33 -11.49 -2.33
C SER A 290 10.87 -12.80 -1.72
N VAL A 291 10.00 -13.78 -1.41
CA VAL A 291 10.41 -15.14 -0.98
C VAL A 291 11.12 -15.88 -2.12
N PHE A 292 10.57 -15.81 -3.34
CA PHE A 292 11.22 -16.36 -4.53
C PHE A 292 12.62 -15.78 -4.76
N GLU A 293 12.75 -14.46 -4.67
CA GLU A 293 14.03 -13.77 -4.81
C GLU A 293 15.02 -14.21 -3.71
N LYS A 294 14.54 -14.38 -2.47
CA LYS A 294 15.37 -14.87 -1.36
C LYS A 294 15.90 -16.27 -1.60
N ILE A 295 15.07 -17.16 -2.15
CA ILE A 295 15.49 -18.52 -2.51
C ILE A 295 16.52 -18.49 -3.63
N SER A 296 16.39 -17.55 -4.57
CA SER A 296 17.26 -17.42 -5.74
C SER A 296 18.56 -16.65 -5.47
N LEU A 297 18.62 -15.88 -4.38
CA LEU A 297 19.73 -14.99 -4.02
C LEU A 297 21.12 -15.65 -4.00
N PRO A 298 21.34 -16.83 -3.37
CA PRO A 298 22.66 -17.47 -3.36
C PRO A 298 23.08 -18.06 -4.72
N GLY A 299 22.25 -17.92 -5.76
CA GLY A 299 22.42 -18.51 -7.08
C GLY A 299 21.71 -19.86 -7.20
N ILE A 300 21.07 -20.07 -8.34
CA ILE A 300 20.30 -21.29 -8.63
C ILE A 300 21.25 -22.34 -9.19
N ARG A 301 21.60 -23.32 -8.36
CA ARG A 301 22.44 -24.46 -8.77
C ARG A 301 21.61 -25.47 -9.55
N ASN A 302 22.25 -26.11 -10.53
CA ASN A 302 21.67 -27.21 -11.29
C ASN A 302 21.65 -28.51 -10.45
N GLU A 303 20.87 -28.49 -9.39
CA GLU A 303 20.66 -29.59 -8.45
C GLU A 303 19.16 -29.87 -8.38
N PHE A 304 18.77 -31.16 -8.41
CA PHE A 304 17.37 -31.57 -8.53
C PHE A 304 16.44 -30.87 -7.52
N PHE A 305 16.75 -30.96 -6.22
CA PHE A 305 15.90 -30.38 -5.19
C PHE A 305 15.89 -28.85 -5.20
N MET A 306 16.98 -28.21 -5.61
CA MET A 306 17.03 -26.76 -5.77
C MET A 306 16.09 -26.33 -6.92
N LEU A 307 16.19 -26.99 -8.07
CA LEU A 307 15.36 -26.69 -9.24
C LEU A 307 13.88 -26.95 -8.97
N VAL A 308 13.53 -28.06 -8.29
CA VAL A 308 12.15 -28.30 -7.82
C VAL A 308 11.67 -27.14 -6.95
N LYS A 309 12.47 -26.74 -5.95
CA LYS A 309 12.10 -25.68 -5.01
C LYS A 309 11.87 -24.34 -5.73
N VAL A 310 12.76 -23.95 -6.63
CA VAL A 310 12.61 -22.71 -7.41
C VAL A 310 11.42 -22.80 -8.36
N ALA A 311 11.21 -23.94 -9.03
CA ALA A 311 10.07 -24.13 -9.94
C ALA A 311 8.73 -24.05 -9.21
N GLN A 312 8.59 -24.72 -8.06
CA GLN A 312 7.40 -24.65 -7.22
C GLN A 312 7.13 -23.25 -6.71
N GLU A 313 8.17 -22.57 -6.25
CA GLU A 313 8.05 -21.21 -5.74
C GLU A 313 7.68 -20.22 -6.87
N ALA A 314 8.31 -20.32 -8.05
CA ALA A 314 7.93 -19.53 -9.22
C ALA A 314 6.48 -19.79 -9.64
N ALA A 315 6.05 -21.06 -9.66
CA ALA A 315 4.66 -21.41 -9.97
C ALA A 315 3.71 -20.75 -8.96
N LYS A 316 4.08 -20.78 -7.67
CA LYS A 316 3.28 -20.15 -6.62
C LYS A 316 3.16 -18.64 -6.80
N VAL A 317 4.26 -17.95 -7.11
CA VAL A 317 4.26 -16.52 -7.42
C VAL A 317 3.37 -16.21 -8.63
N GLY A 318 3.48 -17.01 -9.70
CA GLY A 318 2.63 -16.89 -10.89
C GLY A 318 1.13 -17.02 -10.56
N GLU A 319 0.77 -18.04 -9.77
CA GLU A 319 -0.59 -18.31 -9.32
C GLU A 319 -1.17 -17.14 -8.51
N VAL A 320 -0.44 -16.64 -7.51
CA VAL A 320 -0.95 -15.55 -6.66
C VAL A 320 -1.12 -14.25 -7.45
N TYR A 321 -0.25 -13.97 -8.42
CA TYR A 321 -0.41 -12.82 -9.33
C TYR A 321 -1.56 -13.00 -10.32
N GLN A 322 -1.80 -14.22 -10.80
CA GLN A 322 -2.96 -14.53 -11.64
C GLN A 322 -4.27 -14.29 -10.87
N GLN A 323 -4.34 -14.79 -9.63
CA GLN A 323 -5.49 -14.54 -8.74
C GLN A 323 -5.66 -13.05 -8.44
N LEU A 324 -4.57 -12.32 -8.23
CA LEU A 324 -4.59 -10.88 -8.02
C LEU A 324 -5.15 -10.16 -9.25
N HIS A 325 -4.63 -10.43 -10.44
CA HIS A 325 -5.10 -9.82 -11.69
C HIS A 325 -6.60 -10.11 -11.93
N ALA A 326 -7.04 -11.34 -11.67
CA ALA A 326 -8.46 -11.68 -11.74
C ALA A 326 -9.30 -10.85 -10.78
N ALA A 327 -8.85 -10.65 -9.53
CA ALA A 327 -9.55 -9.82 -8.56
C ALA A 327 -9.55 -8.33 -8.92
N MET A 328 -8.46 -7.81 -9.49
CA MET A 328 -8.38 -6.44 -10.01
C MET A 328 -9.31 -6.20 -11.20
N SER A 329 -9.63 -7.26 -11.95
CA SER A 329 -10.48 -7.20 -13.15
C SER A 329 -11.98 -7.27 -12.85
N GLN A 330 -12.38 -7.45 -11.60
CA GLN A 330 -13.80 -7.53 -11.20
C GLN A 330 -14.36 -6.16 -10.80
N ALA A 331 -15.64 -5.91 -11.10
CA ALA A 331 -16.34 -4.75 -10.56
C ALA A 331 -16.59 -4.94 -9.04
N PRO A 332 -16.54 -3.88 -8.22
CA PRO A 332 -16.30 -2.47 -8.60
C PRO A 332 -14.81 -2.09 -8.70
N VAL A 333 -13.87 -2.99 -8.40
CA VAL A 333 -12.42 -2.70 -8.31
C VAL A 333 -11.83 -2.20 -9.62
N LYS A 334 -12.19 -2.84 -10.74
CA LYS A 334 -11.68 -2.55 -12.08
C LYS A 334 -11.77 -1.06 -12.47
N GLU A 335 -12.78 -0.34 -11.98
CA GLU A 335 -13.05 1.04 -12.37
C GLU A 335 -12.14 2.07 -11.70
N ASN A 336 -11.50 1.72 -10.59
CA ASN A 336 -10.79 2.67 -9.74
C ASN A 336 -9.36 2.23 -9.42
N ILE A 337 -8.97 0.99 -9.79
CA ILE A 337 -7.59 0.55 -9.66
C ILE A 337 -6.78 1.03 -10.87
N PRO A 338 -5.55 1.55 -10.68
CA PRO A 338 -4.73 2.00 -11.80
C PRO A 338 -4.49 0.87 -12.81
N TYR A 339 -4.68 1.17 -14.10
CA TYR A 339 -4.56 0.17 -15.16
C TYR A 339 -3.17 -0.46 -15.21
N SER A 340 -2.11 0.31 -14.91
CA SER A 340 -0.74 -0.20 -14.89
C SER A 340 -0.49 -1.23 -13.80
N TRP A 341 -1.20 -1.16 -12.67
CA TRP A 341 -1.07 -2.14 -11.58
C TRP A 341 -1.66 -3.48 -11.99
N ALA A 342 -2.85 -3.47 -12.61
CA ALA A 342 -3.46 -4.67 -13.18
C ALA A 342 -2.59 -5.27 -14.30
N SER A 343 -2.06 -4.42 -15.17
CA SER A 343 -1.15 -4.85 -16.24
C SER A 343 0.14 -5.46 -15.69
N LEU A 344 0.75 -4.85 -14.68
CA LEU A 344 1.94 -5.39 -14.02
C LEU A 344 1.66 -6.73 -13.35
N ALA A 345 0.53 -6.88 -12.65
CA ALA A 345 0.12 -8.15 -12.06
C ALA A 345 -0.05 -9.24 -13.13
N CYS A 346 -0.65 -8.90 -14.28
CA CYS A 346 -0.78 -9.82 -15.42
C CYS A 346 0.59 -10.22 -15.98
N VAL A 347 1.50 -9.26 -16.19
CA VAL A 347 2.85 -9.54 -16.68
C VAL A 347 3.63 -10.41 -15.70
N LYS A 348 3.58 -10.10 -14.41
CA LYS A 348 4.23 -10.92 -13.37
C LYS A 348 3.66 -12.34 -13.35
N ALA A 349 2.35 -12.51 -13.45
CA ALA A 349 1.73 -13.84 -13.51
C ALA A 349 2.33 -14.70 -14.63
N HIS A 350 2.39 -14.17 -15.85
CA HIS A 350 2.96 -14.89 -17.00
C HIS A 350 4.48 -15.08 -16.88
N HIS A 351 5.20 -14.08 -16.36
CA HIS A 351 6.64 -14.16 -16.16
C HIS A 351 7.04 -15.29 -15.21
N TYR A 352 6.40 -15.34 -14.04
CA TYR A 352 6.70 -16.37 -13.04
C TYR A 352 6.19 -17.75 -13.44
N ALA A 353 5.06 -17.83 -14.16
CA ALA A 353 4.66 -19.07 -14.81
C ALA A 353 5.73 -19.54 -15.82
N ALA A 354 6.23 -18.67 -16.69
CA ALA A 354 7.29 -19.03 -17.63
C ALA A 354 8.58 -19.48 -16.92
N LEU A 355 8.97 -18.82 -15.82
CA LEU A 355 10.10 -19.24 -15.00
C LEU A 355 9.90 -20.62 -14.39
N ALA A 356 8.70 -20.92 -13.88
CA ALA A 356 8.39 -22.25 -13.34
C ALA A 356 8.57 -23.34 -14.40
N HIS A 357 8.04 -23.11 -15.62
CA HIS A 357 8.22 -24.03 -16.74
C HIS A 357 9.69 -24.15 -17.14
N TYR A 358 10.45 -23.06 -17.16
CA TYR A 358 11.88 -23.06 -17.47
C TYR A 358 12.69 -23.91 -16.49
N PHE A 359 12.50 -23.73 -15.18
CA PHE A 359 13.22 -24.53 -14.19
C PHE A 359 12.81 -25.99 -14.19
N THR A 360 11.53 -26.29 -14.44
CA THR A 360 11.05 -27.67 -14.64
C THR A 360 11.67 -28.31 -15.89
N ALA A 361 11.83 -27.57 -16.99
CA ALA A 361 12.48 -28.08 -18.19
C ALA A 361 13.96 -28.39 -17.93
N ILE A 362 14.70 -27.50 -17.27
CA ILE A 362 16.11 -27.74 -16.90
C ILE A 362 16.20 -28.94 -15.96
N LEU A 363 15.33 -29.01 -14.95
CA LEU A 363 15.24 -30.14 -14.03
C LEU A 363 15.17 -31.45 -14.80
N LEU A 364 14.26 -31.57 -15.77
CA LEU A 364 14.02 -32.80 -16.51
C LEU A 364 15.16 -33.15 -17.48
N ILE A 365 15.64 -32.16 -18.25
CA ILE A 365 16.65 -32.36 -19.28
C ILE A 365 18.00 -32.74 -18.67
N ASP A 366 18.41 -32.05 -17.60
CA ASP A 366 19.74 -32.24 -17.00
C ASP A 366 19.74 -33.32 -15.90
N HIS A 367 18.58 -33.89 -15.56
CA HIS A 367 18.49 -34.92 -14.53
C HIS A 367 19.31 -36.16 -14.90
N GLN A 368 20.16 -36.58 -13.96
CA GLN A 368 20.92 -37.83 -14.05
C GLN A 368 20.67 -38.67 -12.81
N VAL A 369 20.21 -39.91 -13.01
CA VAL A 369 20.05 -40.89 -11.92
C VAL A 369 21.43 -41.43 -11.55
N LYS A 370 21.96 -40.98 -10.42
CA LYS A 370 23.24 -41.45 -9.87
C LYS A 370 23.03 -42.59 -8.86
N PRO A 371 24.01 -43.50 -8.66
CA PRO A 371 23.94 -44.49 -7.59
C PRO A 371 23.78 -43.81 -6.22
N GLY A 372 22.81 -44.25 -5.41
CA GLY A 372 22.49 -43.66 -4.10
C GLY A 372 21.51 -42.47 -4.14
N THR A 373 20.93 -42.16 -5.29
CA THR A 373 19.87 -41.14 -5.39
C THR A 373 18.59 -41.60 -4.69
N ASP A 374 18.02 -40.74 -3.86
CA ASP A 374 16.71 -40.94 -3.22
C ASP A 374 15.57 -40.75 -4.25
N LEU A 375 15.36 -41.78 -5.08
CA LEU A 375 14.37 -41.75 -6.15
C LEU A 375 12.94 -41.62 -5.65
N ASP A 376 12.63 -42.16 -4.47
CA ASP A 376 11.29 -42.12 -3.88
C ASP A 376 10.93 -40.67 -3.51
N HIS A 377 11.88 -39.93 -2.92
CA HIS A 377 11.69 -38.51 -2.64
C HIS A 377 11.60 -37.68 -3.92
N GLN A 378 12.45 -37.95 -4.92
CA GLN A 378 12.40 -37.25 -6.20
C GLN A 378 11.09 -37.48 -6.95
N GLU A 379 10.57 -38.70 -6.91
CA GLU A 379 9.26 -39.05 -7.47
C GLU A 379 8.14 -38.24 -6.81
N LYS A 380 8.15 -38.16 -5.48
CA LYS A 380 7.17 -37.38 -4.73
C LYS A 380 7.23 -35.88 -5.10
N CYS A 381 8.44 -35.33 -5.19
CA CYS A 381 8.66 -33.94 -5.61
C CYS A 381 8.17 -33.68 -7.03
N LEU A 382 8.47 -34.57 -7.98
CA LEU A 382 8.03 -34.43 -9.37
C LEU A 382 6.51 -34.52 -9.49
N SER A 383 5.88 -35.40 -8.71
CA SER A 383 4.42 -35.54 -8.65
C SER A 383 3.73 -34.26 -8.19
N GLN A 384 4.40 -33.43 -7.38
CA GLN A 384 3.87 -32.15 -6.89
C GLN A 384 4.11 -30.98 -7.84
N LEU A 385 4.93 -31.15 -8.89
CA LEU A 385 5.15 -30.10 -9.90
C LEU A 385 4.03 -30.04 -10.94
N TYR A 386 3.30 -31.14 -11.12
CA TYR A 386 2.23 -31.25 -12.10
C TYR A 386 0.89 -31.42 -11.40
N ASP A 387 -0.09 -30.60 -11.76
CA ASP A 387 -1.48 -30.84 -11.35
C ASP A 387 -1.96 -32.20 -11.88
N HIS A 388 -1.54 -32.56 -13.10
CA HIS A 388 -1.84 -33.83 -13.76
C HIS A 388 -0.65 -34.28 -14.62
N MET A 389 -0.16 -35.52 -14.41
CA MET A 389 0.82 -36.14 -15.30
C MET A 389 0.17 -36.52 -16.63
N PRO A 390 0.87 -36.40 -17.78
CA PRO A 390 0.32 -36.83 -19.06
C PRO A 390 -0.04 -38.31 -19.07
N GLU A 391 -1.11 -38.64 -19.80
CA GLU A 391 -1.63 -40.00 -19.88
C GLU A 391 -0.56 -41.00 -20.30
N GLY A 392 -0.41 -42.09 -19.53
CA GLY A 392 0.57 -43.14 -19.80
C GLY A 392 1.98 -42.89 -19.23
N LEU A 393 2.24 -41.73 -18.61
CA LEU A 393 3.50 -41.46 -17.91
C LEU A 393 3.32 -41.53 -16.40
N THR A 394 4.27 -42.16 -15.71
CA THR A 394 4.39 -42.08 -14.25
C THR A 394 5.59 -41.23 -13.86
N PRO A 395 5.56 -40.50 -12.73
CA PRO A 395 6.69 -39.70 -12.27
C PRO A 395 7.98 -40.52 -12.15
N LEU A 396 7.92 -41.74 -11.59
CA LEU A 396 9.09 -42.62 -11.49
C LEU A 396 9.63 -43.09 -12.84
N ALA A 397 8.75 -43.49 -13.77
CA ALA A 397 9.17 -43.94 -15.09
C ALA A 397 9.82 -42.78 -15.86
N THR A 398 9.24 -41.59 -15.75
CA THR A 398 9.76 -40.36 -16.32
C THR A 398 11.15 -40.06 -15.77
N LEU A 399 11.33 -40.05 -14.45
CA LEU A 399 12.65 -39.78 -13.84
C LEU A 399 13.74 -40.75 -14.29
N LYS A 400 13.39 -42.01 -14.59
CA LYS A 400 14.35 -43.03 -15.04
C LYS A 400 14.65 -42.97 -16.55
N ASN A 401 13.76 -42.42 -17.36
CA ASN A 401 13.84 -42.50 -18.83
C ASN A 401 14.20 -41.14 -19.46
N ASP A 402 15.42 -41.02 -19.98
CA ASP A 402 15.92 -39.79 -20.61
C ASP A 402 15.06 -39.30 -21.78
N GLN A 403 14.54 -40.23 -22.59
CA GLN A 403 13.71 -39.86 -23.73
C GLN A 403 12.35 -39.33 -23.27
N GLN A 404 11.75 -39.90 -22.21
CA GLN A 404 10.50 -39.39 -21.64
C GLN A 404 10.69 -38.02 -20.98
N ARG A 405 11.81 -37.80 -20.28
CA ARG A 405 12.12 -36.48 -19.69
C ARG A 405 12.25 -35.38 -20.74
N ARG A 406 12.85 -35.68 -21.90
CA ARG A 406 13.02 -34.70 -23.00
C ARG A 406 11.74 -34.44 -23.81
N GLN A 407 10.74 -35.31 -23.70
CA GLN A 407 9.46 -35.17 -24.40
C GLN A 407 8.44 -34.33 -23.63
N LEU A 408 8.55 -34.32 -22.31
CA LEU A 408 7.83 -33.42 -21.39
C LEU A 408 8.43 -32.01 -21.42
#